data_AF-V2XB15-F1
#
_entry.id   AF-V2XB15-F1
#
_cell.length_a   1.000
_cell.length_b   1.000
_cell.length_c   1.000
_cell.angle_alpha   90.00
_cell.angle_beta   90.00
_cell.angle_gamma   90.00
#
_symmetry.space_group_name_H-M   'P 1'
#
loop_
_entity.id
_entity.type
_entity.pdbx_description
1 polymer ?
#
loop_
_entity_poly.entity_id
_entity_poly.type
_entity_poly.pdbx_seq_one_letter_code
_entity_poly.pdbx_strand_id
1 'polypeptide(L)'
;MAPSQEAYKSEDYAPLLQNEPDVDLEPRIPRDRYSRIKDIVIVIQFIVIASTLLLVSTTSKYKSDPLLYSPVNHLLEEKVITFHSGVGNDTTKYMGEPSPELDKAWDDLYGFGINKISKHDADQLPVKTVRIPSDPDHYVVALDVYHQLHCLNLIRKAFHSDYYHKLHAGHVVHPRLSEEEHITHCIEHLRQSIICASDVSTIVWHWNSEKNMTIGRSGVPHTCKNFDKISEWANQPENRFYWRDFDLYVRPPGDDE
;
A
#
# COMPACT_ATOMS: atom_id res chain seq x y z
N MET A 1 -38.38 -75.24 -3.11
CA MET A 1 -38.21 -76.18 -4.23
C MET A 1 -38.60 -75.45 -5.49
N ALA A 2 -37.63 -75.10 -6.34
CA ALA A 2 -37.94 -74.74 -7.72
C ALA A 2 -38.15 -76.03 -8.50
N PRO A 3 -39.21 -76.19 -9.30
CA PRO A 3 -39.22 -77.13 -10.39
C PRO A 3 -38.64 -76.46 -11.63
N SER A 4 -37.69 -77.16 -12.22
CA SER A 4 -37.11 -76.91 -13.54
C SER A 4 -38.03 -77.38 -14.66
N GLN A 5 -37.69 -76.94 -15.89
CA GLN A 5 -38.08 -77.51 -17.19
C GLN A 5 -39.50 -77.14 -17.66
N GLU A 6 -39.76 -76.89 -18.93
CA GLU A 6 -39.04 -77.21 -20.16
C GLU A 6 -39.52 -76.28 -21.27
N ALA A 7 -38.68 -76.05 -22.28
CA ALA A 7 -39.03 -75.27 -23.45
C ALA A 7 -40.01 -76.03 -24.36
N TYR A 8 -41.05 -75.35 -24.83
CA TYR A 8 -41.89 -75.81 -25.95
C TYR A 8 -41.85 -74.77 -27.07
N LYS A 9 -41.44 -75.20 -28.26
CA LYS A 9 -41.28 -74.39 -29.46
C LYS A 9 -42.56 -74.40 -30.29
N SER A 10 -43.08 -73.19 -30.49
CA SER A 10 -43.51 -72.62 -31.78
C SER A 10 -44.38 -73.50 -32.69
N GLU A 11 -45.69 -73.30 -32.66
CA GLU A 11 -46.56 -73.44 -33.84
C GLU A 11 -47.67 -72.37 -33.80
N ASP A 12 -48.07 -71.94 -34.99
CA ASP A 12 -49.11 -70.96 -35.32
C ASP A 12 -48.75 -69.47 -35.20
N TYR A 13 -48.39 -68.84 -36.32
CA TYR A 13 -49.32 -68.04 -37.12
C TYR A 13 -48.62 -67.46 -38.36
N ALA A 14 -49.24 -67.66 -39.53
CA ALA A 14 -48.77 -67.24 -40.84
C ALA A 14 -48.84 -65.70 -41.06
N PRO A 15 -47.99 -65.14 -41.94
CA PRO A 15 -47.74 -63.70 -42.01
C PRO A 15 -48.73 -63.01 -42.93
N LEU A 16 -49.48 -62.01 -42.43
CA LEU A 16 -50.29 -61.13 -43.27
C LEU A 16 -50.33 -59.71 -42.72
N LEU A 17 -49.20 -59.01 -42.73
CA LEU A 17 -49.15 -57.54 -42.85
C LEU A 17 -47.85 -57.15 -43.57
N GLN A 18 -47.79 -57.40 -44.88
CA GLN A 18 -46.98 -56.55 -45.75
C GLN A 18 -47.68 -55.20 -45.78
N ASN A 19 -46.98 -54.15 -45.31
CA ASN A 19 -47.34 -52.72 -45.35
C ASN A 19 -47.67 -52.08 -43.98
N GLU A 20 -46.72 -52.09 -43.05
CA GLU A 20 -46.56 -50.95 -42.14
C GLU A 20 -45.26 -50.21 -42.50
N PRO A 21 -45.30 -48.89 -42.75
CA PRO A 21 -44.08 -48.11 -42.94
C PRO A 21 -43.32 -48.00 -41.62
N ASP A 22 -42.03 -48.29 -41.68
CA ASP A 22 -41.07 -48.23 -40.58
C ASP A 22 -41.07 -46.82 -39.97
N VAL A 23 -41.57 -46.69 -38.74
CA VAL A 23 -41.49 -45.43 -37.98
C VAL A 23 -40.11 -45.39 -37.35
N ASP A 24 -39.18 -44.73 -38.05
CA ASP A 24 -37.81 -44.51 -37.60
C ASP A 24 -37.80 -43.57 -36.38
N LEU A 25 -37.84 -44.16 -35.19
CA LEU A 25 -37.77 -43.47 -33.89
C LEU A 25 -36.32 -43.24 -33.45
N GLU A 26 -35.50 -42.55 -34.25
CA GLU A 26 -34.35 -41.79 -33.72
C GLU A 26 -33.95 -40.65 -34.69
N PRO A 27 -33.98 -39.37 -34.28
CA PRO A 27 -33.20 -38.37 -35.00
C PRO A 27 -31.72 -38.61 -34.65
N ARG A 28 -31.01 -39.39 -35.47
CA ARG A 28 -29.54 -39.36 -35.52
C ARG A 28 -29.13 -37.97 -36.01
N ILE A 29 -28.86 -37.07 -35.07
CA ILE A 29 -28.15 -35.82 -35.38
C ILE A 29 -26.85 -36.23 -36.09
N PRO A 30 -26.58 -35.74 -37.32
CA PRO A 30 -25.41 -36.13 -38.08
C PRO A 30 -24.14 -35.90 -37.25
N ARG A 31 -23.29 -36.92 -37.13
CA ARG A 31 -22.02 -36.90 -36.36
C ARG A 31 -21.13 -35.70 -36.73
N ASP A 32 -21.21 -35.25 -37.99
CA ASP A 32 -20.55 -34.05 -38.52
C ASP A 32 -21.08 -32.75 -37.87
N ARG A 33 -22.39 -32.62 -37.65
CA ARG A 33 -22.99 -31.45 -36.99
C ARG A 33 -22.57 -31.34 -35.52
N TYR A 34 -22.48 -32.48 -34.82
CA TYR A 34 -21.99 -32.52 -33.43
C TYR A 34 -20.50 -32.16 -33.33
N SER A 35 -19.66 -32.66 -34.27
CA SER A 35 -18.24 -32.30 -34.32
C SER A 35 -18.03 -30.81 -34.54
N ARG A 36 -18.73 -30.21 -35.51
CA ARG A 36 -18.64 -28.76 -35.78
C ARG A 36 -19.08 -27.92 -34.58
N ILE A 37 -20.15 -28.32 -33.88
CA ILE A 37 -20.60 -27.62 -32.66
C ILE A 37 -19.55 -27.75 -31.55
N LYS A 38 -18.96 -28.93 -31.36
CA LYS A 38 -17.89 -29.16 -30.37
C LYS A 38 -16.66 -28.32 -30.66
N ASP A 39 -16.24 -28.25 -31.92
CA ASP A 39 -15.08 -27.46 -32.34
C ASP A 39 -15.33 -25.95 -32.14
N ILE A 40 -16.55 -25.47 -32.45
CA ILE A 40 -16.97 -24.08 -32.16
C ILE A 40 -16.93 -23.80 -30.66
N VAL A 41 -17.45 -24.70 -29.81
CA VAL A 41 -17.44 -24.52 -28.36
C VAL A 41 -16.01 -24.49 -27.81
N ILE A 42 -15.12 -25.34 -28.30
CA ILE A 42 -13.70 -25.35 -27.91
C ILE A 42 -13.02 -24.04 -28.30
N VAL A 43 -13.25 -23.54 -29.52
CA VAL A 43 -12.69 -22.25 -29.96
C VAL A 43 -13.22 -21.09 -29.12
N ILE A 44 -14.52 -21.08 -28.81
CA ILE A 44 -15.11 -20.05 -27.93
C ILE A 44 -14.49 -20.13 -26.52
N GLN A 45 -14.29 -21.33 -25.96
CA GLN A 45 -13.63 -21.49 -24.66
C GLN A 45 -12.19 -20.97 -24.69
N PHE A 46 -11.42 -21.26 -25.74
CA PHE A 46 -10.07 -20.72 -25.89
C PHE A 46 -10.06 -19.20 -26.03
N ILE A 47 -10.99 -18.62 -26.78
CA ILE A 47 -11.13 -17.16 -26.89
C ILE A 47 -11.45 -16.55 -25.52
N VAL A 48 -12.40 -17.11 -24.78
CA VAL A 48 -12.77 -16.62 -23.45
C VAL A 48 -11.59 -16.73 -22.47
N ILE A 49 -10.86 -17.86 -22.47
CA ILE A 49 -9.67 -18.05 -21.63
C ILE A 49 -8.55 -17.07 -22.03
N ALA A 50 -8.30 -16.88 -23.33
CA ALA A 50 -7.30 -15.94 -23.79
C ALA A 50 -7.67 -14.50 -23.42
N SER A 51 -8.95 -14.12 -23.59
CA SER A 51 -9.46 -12.80 -23.19
C SER A 51 -9.39 -12.58 -21.69
N THR A 52 -9.72 -13.58 -20.86
CA THR A 52 -9.59 -13.46 -19.40
C THR A 52 -8.14 -13.40 -18.95
N LEU A 53 -7.22 -14.18 -19.55
CA LEU A 53 -5.79 -14.07 -19.29
C LEU A 53 -5.24 -12.69 -19.71
N LEU A 54 -5.72 -12.13 -20.83
CA LEU A 54 -5.34 -10.78 -21.26
C LEU A 54 -5.86 -9.71 -20.29
N LEU A 55 -7.11 -9.83 -19.83
CA LEU A 55 -7.69 -8.93 -18.84
C LEU A 55 -6.97 -9.05 -17.48
N VAL A 56 -6.71 -10.26 -16.98
CA VAL A 56 -6.00 -10.47 -15.73
C VAL A 56 -4.55 -9.93 -15.79
N SER A 57 -3.88 -10.11 -16.93
CA SER A 57 -2.51 -9.58 -17.11
C SER A 57 -2.47 -8.04 -17.23
N THR A 58 -3.55 -7.41 -17.70
CA THR A 58 -3.69 -5.95 -17.75
C THR A 58 -4.12 -5.36 -16.41
N THR A 59 -4.95 -6.05 -15.62
CA THR A 59 -5.34 -5.59 -14.28
C THR A 59 -4.26 -5.80 -13.23
N SER A 60 -3.46 -6.87 -13.34
CA SER A 60 -2.36 -7.17 -12.39
C SER A 60 -1.23 -6.13 -12.39
N LYS A 61 -1.17 -5.29 -13.44
CA LYS A 61 -0.13 -4.26 -13.61
C LYS A 61 -0.57 -2.83 -13.28
N TYR A 62 -1.79 -2.60 -12.81
CA TYR A 62 -2.21 -1.25 -12.43
C TYR A 62 -1.52 -0.83 -11.12
N LYS A 63 -0.31 -0.27 -11.22
CA LYS A 63 0.16 0.72 -10.25
C LYS A 63 -0.87 1.85 -10.28
N SER A 64 -1.56 2.07 -9.17
CA SER A 64 -2.49 3.18 -9.05
C SER A 64 -1.73 4.49 -9.21
N ASP A 65 -2.12 5.30 -10.20
CA ASP A 65 -1.56 6.63 -10.37
C ASP A 65 -1.79 7.47 -9.09
N PRO A 66 -0.82 8.29 -8.67
CA PRO A 66 -0.98 9.16 -7.52
C PRO A 66 -2.17 10.10 -7.68
N LEU A 67 -2.95 10.29 -6.60
CA LEU A 67 -4.12 11.19 -6.60
C LEU A 67 -3.74 12.67 -6.81
N LEU A 68 -2.54 13.05 -6.37
CA LEU A 68 -1.99 14.39 -6.54
C LEU A 68 -0.71 14.34 -7.36
N TYR A 69 -0.53 15.33 -8.22
CA TYR A 69 0.71 15.51 -8.93
C TYR A 69 1.83 15.99 -7.99
N SER A 70 2.99 15.33 -8.09
CA SER A 70 4.27 15.77 -7.54
C SER A 70 5.35 15.61 -8.60
N PRO A 71 6.34 16.52 -8.68
CA PRO A 71 7.44 16.44 -9.65
C PRO A 71 8.24 15.12 -9.58
N VAL A 72 8.19 14.41 -8.44
CA VAL A 72 8.91 13.16 -8.23
C VAL A 72 8.02 11.91 -8.29
N ASN A 73 6.76 12.02 -8.73
CA ASN A 73 5.85 10.88 -8.83
C ASN A 73 6.42 9.71 -9.67
N HIS A 74 7.23 10.02 -10.68
CA HIS A 74 7.88 9.03 -11.54
C HIS A 74 9.01 8.22 -10.85
N LEU A 75 9.45 8.66 -9.66
CA LEU A 75 10.49 7.99 -8.85
C LEU A 75 9.89 7.12 -7.74
N LEU A 76 8.56 7.04 -7.63
CA LEU A 76 7.90 6.32 -6.56
C LEU A 76 8.02 4.81 -6.76
N GLU A 77 8.86 4.21 -5.91
CA GLU A 77 9.11 2.78 -5.83
C GLU A 77 8.98 2.28 -4.40
N GLU A 78 8.26 1.17 -4.22
CA GLU A 78 8.09 0.54 -2.92
C GLU A 78 9.28 -0.36 -2.61
N LYS A 79 9.74 -0.31 -1.36
CA LYS A 79 10.77 -1.22 -0.85
C LYS A 79 10.43 -1.66 0.57
N VAL A 80 10.75 -2.90 0.88
CA VAL A 80 10.65 -3.42 2.26
C VAL A 80 11.92 -3.03 3.01
N ILE A 81 11.74 -2.39 4.16
CA ILE A 81 12.82 -2.08 5.09
C ILE A 81 12.43 -2.56 6.49
N THR A 82 13.43 -2.98 7.25
CA THR A 82 13.27 -3.27 8.68
C THR A 82 13.70 -2.05 9.47
N PHE A 83 12.88 -1.63 10.44
CA PHE A 83 13.24 -0.51 11.30
C PHE A 83 14.24 -0.97 12.36
N HIS A 84 15.20 -0.09 12.66
CA HIS A 84 15.96 -0.19 13.88
C HIS A 84 15.03 0.11 15.07
N SER A 85 15.12 -0.70 16.11
CA SER A 85 14.34 -0.54 17.34
C SER A 85 14.72 0.72 18.10
N GLY A 86 15.98 1.18 17.97
CA GLY A 86 16.48 2.32 18.71
C GLY A 86 16.65 2.04 20.21
N VAL A 87 16.78 0.76 20.60
CA VAL A 87 16.87 0.34 21.99
C VAL A 87 18.09 -0.57 22.19
N GLY A 88 18.80 -0.39 23.30
CA GLY A 88 19.98 -1.18 23.64
C GLY A 88 21.08 -1.02 22.59
N ASN A 89 21.52 -2.12 21.98
CA ASN A 89 22.61 -2.12 21.00
C ASN A 89 22.15 -1.82 19.56
N ASP A 90 20.85 -1.79 19.29
CA ASP A 90 20.30 -1.55 17.96
C ASP A 90 19.99 -0.06 17.76
N THR A 91 21.06 0.70 17.53
CA THR A 91 21.04 2.17 17.39
C THR A 91 21.42 2.61 15.99
N THR A 92 21.13 3.87 15.66
CA THR A 92 21.52 4.47 14.37
C THR A 92 22.34 5.73 14.58
N LYS A 93 22.99 6.22 13.52
CA LYS A 93 23.77 7.47 13.55
C LYS A 93 22.93 8.74 13.80
N TYR A 94 21.60 8.62 13.87
CA TYR A 94 20.67 9.72 14.12
C TYR A 94 20.26 9.81 15.61
N MET A 95 20.87 8.98 16.45
CA MET A 95 20.62 8.86 17.88
C MET A 95 21.86 9.20 18.70
N GLY A 96 21.66 9.41 20.00
CA GLY A 96 22.72 9.65 20.97
C GLY A 96 22.83 11.11 21.42
N GLU A 97 23.87 11.38 22.21
CA GLU A 97 24.12 12.69 22.79
C GLU A 97 24.33 13.79 21.73
N PRO A 98 23.96 15.05 22.04
CA PRO A 98 24.26 16.20 21.19
C PRO A 98 25.74 16.27 20.80
N SER A 99 26.00 16.28 19.50
CA SER A 99 27.35 16.34 18.94
C SER A 99 27.33 16.98 17.54
N PRO A 100 28.44 17.59 17.07
CA PRO A 100 28.55 18.09 15.71
C PRO A 100 28.27 17.01 14.65
N GLU A 101 28.69 15.77 14.91
CA GLU A 101 28.48 14.63 14.03
C GLU A 101 27.01 14.27 13.90
N LEU A 102 26.28 14.26 15.02
CA LEU A 102 24.83 14.03 15.04
C LEU A 102 24.08 15.14 14.32
N ASP A 103 24.41 16.40 14.60
CA ASP A 103 23.79 17.55 13.94
C ASP A 103 24.02 17.52 12.42
N LYS A 104 25.25 17.20 12.00
CA LYS A 104 25.57 17.00 10.59
C LYS A 104 24.75 15.86 9.98
N ALA A 105 24.65 14.72 10.66
CA ALA A 105 23.87 13.59 10.16
C ALA A 105 22.41 13.97 9.92
N TRP A 106 21.81 14.76 10.80
CA TRP A 106 20.46 15.27 10.64
C TRP A 106 20.34 16.31 9.53
N ASP A 107 21.24 17.29 9.44
CA ASP A 107 21.19 18.31 8.39
C ASP A 107 21.35 17.73 6.99
N ASP A 108 22.17 16.68 6.86
CA ASP A 108 22.33 15.91 5.63
C ASP A 108 21.05 15.14 5.21
N LEU A 109 19.99 15.07 6.04
CA LEU A 109 18.71 14.42 5.65
C LEU A 109 17.77 15.34 4.87
N TYR A 110 17.82 16.65 5.12
CA TYR A 110 16.79 17.59 4.64
C TYR A 110 17.33 18.89 4.08
N GLY A 111 18.65 19.14 4.14
CA GLY A 111 19.28 20.38 3.65
C GLY A 111 19.06 20.68 2.16
N PHE A 112 18.58 19.70 1.38
CA PHE A 112 18.23 19.80 -0.04
C PHE A 112 16.72 19.84 -0.29
N GLY A 113 15.92 20.15 0.74
CA GLY A 113 14.46 20.07 0.65
C GLY A 113 13.80 21.11 -0.24
N ILE A 114 14.43 22.27 -0.45
CA ILE A 114 13.95 23.32 -1.37
C ILE A 114 14.55 23.06 -2.76
N ASN A 115 13.67 22.94 -3.74
CA ASN A 115 14.00 22.51 -5.09
C ASN A 115 13.43 23.49 -6.12
N LYS A 116 14.03 23.48 -7.32
CA LYS A 116 13.49 24.15 -8.49
C LYS A 116 12.84 23.14 -9.43
N ILE A 117 11.73 23.51 -10.03
CA ILE A 117 11.01 22.71 -11.01
C ILE A 117 10.75 23.50 -12.29
N SER A 118 10.51 22.80 -13.39
CA SER A 118 10.19 23.44 -14.66
C SER A 118 8.83 24.13 -14.60
N LYS A 119 8.58 25.07 -15.52
CA LYS A 119 7.23 25.62 -15.72
C LYS A 119 6.18 24.54 -15.97
N HIS A 120 6.51 23.49 -16.73
CA HIS A 120 5.58 22.40 -17.05
C HIS A 120 5.12 21.66 -15.79
N ASP A 121 6.04 21.36 -14.87
CA ASP A 121 5.71 20.70 -13.60
C ASP A 121 4.93 21.64 -12.68
N ALA A 122 5.34 22.91 -12.62
CA ALA A 122 4.65 23.93 -11.81
C ALA A 122 3.20 24.15 -12.28
N ASP A 123 2.93 24.01 -13.58
CA ASP A 123 1.59 24.15 -14.13
C ASP A 123 0.64 23.01 -13.69
N GLN A 124 1.19 21.84 -13.35
CA GLN A 124 0.44 20.65 -12.90
C GLN A 124 0.17 20.61 -11.40
N LEU A 125 0.84 21.46 -10.60
CA LEU A 125 0.63 21.49 -9.16
C LEU A 125 -0.82 21.88 -8.80
N PRO A 126 -1.41 21.25 -7.76
CA PRO A 126 -2.77 21.59 -7.31
C PRO A 126 -2.86 23.01 -6.74
N VAL A 127 -1.75 23.53 -6.22
CA VAL A 127 -1.61 24.91 -5.75
C VAL A 127 -0.46 25.57 -6.50
N LYS A 128 -0.67 26.80 -6.98
CA LYS A 128 0.39 27.53 -7.69
C LYS A 128 1.49 27.98 -6.74
N THR A 129 2.72 27.97 -7.25
CA THR A 129 3.91 28.49 -6.57
C THR A 129 4.49 29.69 -7.33
N VAL A 130 5.53 30.32 -6.78
CA VAL A 130 6.20 31.45 -7.43
C VAL A 130 7.30 31.03 -8.40
N ARG A 131 7.40 31.81 -9.48
CA ARG A 131 8.53 31.78 -10.41
C ARG A 131 9.77 32.36 -9.73
N ILE A 132 10.93 31.80 -10.03
CA ILE A 132 12.21 32.31 -9.53
C ILE A 132 12.57 33.58 -10.32
N PRO A 133 12.77 34.75 -9.69
CA PRO A 133 13.02 36.00 -10.42
C PRO A 133 14.26 35.98 -11.31
N SER A 134 15.32 35.30 -10.86
CA SER A 134 16.58 35.15 -11.60
C SER A 134 16.59 34.01 -12.61
N ASP A 135 15.56 33.16 -12.64
CA ASP A 135 15.46 31.97 -13.51
C ASP A 135 14.00 31.82 -13.99
N PRO A 136 13.59 32.58 -15.04
CA PRO A 136 12.18 32.70 -15.43
C PRO A 136 11.51 31.40 -15.90
N ASP A 137 12.30 30.38 -16.26
CA ASP A 137 11.77 29.09 -16.70
C ASP A 137 11.50 28.13 -15.53
N HIS A 138 11.88 28.53 -14.31
CA HIS A 138 11.82 27.70 -13.13
C HIS A 138 11.00 28.32 -11.99
N TYR A 139 10.48 27.43 -11.16
CA TYR A 139 9.60 27.72 -10.03
C TYR A 139 10.15 27.05 -8.78
N VAL A 140 9.98 27.70 -7.63
CA VAL A 140 10.48 27.19 -6.34
C VAL A 140 9.43 26.36 -5.63
N VAL A 141 9.85 25.22 -5.08
CA VAL A 141 9.03 24.30 -4.30
C VAL A 141 9.85 23.64 -3.20
N ALA A 142 9.21 22.86 -2.33
CA ALA A 142 9.85 21.87 -1.49
C ALA A 142 8.95 20.65 -1.35
N LEU A 143 9.56 19.50 -1.08
CA LEU A 143 8.82 18.29 -0.73
C LEU A 143 8.57 18.25 0.78
N ASP A 144 7.35 17.89 1.17
CA ASP A 144 6.92 17.97 2.57
C ASP A 144 7.71 17.03 3.50
N VAL A 145 8.14 15.86 3.03
CA VAL A 145 9.02 14.94 3.77
C VAL A 145 10.23 15.64 4.41
N TYR A 146 10.86 16.61 3.72
CA TYR A 146 12.01 17.32 4.25
C TYR A 146 11.62 18.35 5.31
N HIS A 147 10.45 18.96 5.18
CA HIS A 147 9.90 19.83 6.21
C HIS A 147 9.53 19.04 7.47
N GLN A 148 8.95 17.85 7.31
CA GLN A 148 8.66 16.92 8.42
C GLN A 148 9.96 16.54 9.17
N LEU A 149 11.03 16.20 8.43
CA LEU A 149 12.34 15.90 9.02
C LEU A 149 12.98 17.11 9.71
N HIS A 150 12.88 18.30 9.11
CA HIS A 150 13.32 19.55 9.73
C HIS A 150 12.60 19.80 11.06
N CYS A 151 11.27 19.71 11.09
CA CYS A 151 10.47 19.86 12.30
C CYS A 151 10.83 18.82 13.36
N LEU A 152 11.02 17.56 12.97
CA LEU A 152 11.43 16.51 13.89
C LEU A 152 12.82 16.78 14.49
N ASN A 153 13.76 17.31 13.71
CA ASN A 153 15.08 17.71 14.24
C ASN A 153 14.97 18.87 15.24
N LEU A 154 14.08 19.85 15.00
CA LEU A 154 13.82 20.92 15.97
C LEU A 154 13.27 20.36 17.29
N ILE A 155 12.35 19.40 17.21
CA ILE A 155 11.82 18.69 18.38
C ILE A 155 12.93 17.94 19.11
N ARG A 156 13.78 17.20 18.38
CA ARG A 156 14.95 16.51 18.96
C ARG A 156 15.85 17.47 19.73
N LYS A 157 16.21 18.60 19.12
CA LYS A 157 17.06 19.62 19.77
C LYS A 157 16.40 20.23 21.01
N ALA A 158 15.06 20.35 21.01
CA ALA A 158 14.31 20.85 22.17
C ALA A 158 14.29 19.86 23.35
N PHE A 159 14.43 18.56 23.13
CA PHE A 159 14.43 17.55 24.21
C PHE A 159 15.77 17.49 24.98
N HIS A 160 16.91 17.72 24.34
CA HIS A 160 18.21 17.84 25.02
C HIS A 160 18.42 19.21 25.67
N SER A 161 17.34 19.74 26.25
CA SER A 161 17.31 21.09 26.79
C SER A 161 18.25 21.28 27.99
N ASP A 162 18.81 20.28 28.66
CA ASP A 162 19.84 20.57 29.68
C ASP A 162 21.12 21.19 29.09
N TYR A 163 21.37 21.01 27.79
CA TYR A 163 22.38 21.72 27.01
C TYR A 163 21.86 23.07 26.42
N TYR A 164 20.54 23.32 26.41
CA TYR A 164 19.85 24.51 25.82
C TYR A 164 18.74 25.18 26.70
N HIS A 165 18.75 24.94 28.01
CA HIS A 165 17.77 25.17 29.10
C HIS A 165 16.47 24.32 29.23
N LYS A 166 16.50 23.44 30.26
CA LYS A 166 15.48 22.86 31.17
C LYS A 166 14.00 23.00 30.83
N LEU A 167 13.33 21.87 30.58
CA LEU A 167 11.90 21.70 30.81
C LEU A 167 11.59 20.42 31.59
N HIS A 168 10.58 20.54 32.45
CA HIS A 168 10.29 19.73 33.62
C HIS A 168 9.82 18.29 33.36
N ALA A 169 10.17 17.42 34.31
CA ALA A 169 9.77 16.03 34.45
C ALA A 169 8.24 15.85 34.47
N GLY A 170 7.74 14.98 33.58
CA GLY A 170 6.34 14.60 33.49
C GLY A 170 6.21 13.16 32.99
N HIS A 171 6.01 12.25 33.94
CA HIS A 171 5.90 10.79 33.79
C HIS A 171 5.16 10.27 32.55
N VAL A 172 5.91 9.61 31.64
CA VAL A 172 5.50 8.37 30.97
C VAL A 172 6.76 7.54 30.73
N VAL A 173 7.04 6.56 31.60
CA VAL A 173 8.22 5.69 31.46
C VAL A 173 7.77 4.25 31.36
N HIS A 174 8.01 3.64 30.19
CA HIS A 174 7.97 2.19 30.03
C HIS A 174 8.97 1.56 31.02
N PRO A 175 8.62 0.52 31.80
CA PRO A 175 9.39 0.04 32.97
C PRO A 175 10.81 -0.52 32.67
N ARG A 176 11.31 -0.41 31.43
CA ARG A 176 12.60 -0.94 30.98
C ARG A 176 13.51 0.08 30.29
N LEU A 177 13.05 1.31 30.07
CA LEU A 177 13.83 2.37 29.41
C LEU A 177 13.90 3.59 30.31
N SER A 178 15.02 4.30 30.31
CA SER A 178 15.06 5.65 30.86
C SER A 178 14.16 6.59 30.03
N GLU A 179 13.73 7.72 30.60
CA GLU A 179 12.94 8.72 29.88
C GLU A 179 13.68 9.23 28.63
N GLU A 180 14.99 9.41 28.74
CA GLU A 180 15.87 9.82 27.65
C GLU A 180 15.97 8.77 26.53
N GLU A 181 16.15 7.49 26.89
CA GLU A 181 16.12 6.38 25.92
C GLU A 181 14.74 6.27 25.26
N HIS A 182 13.66 6.55 26.01
CA HIS A 182 12.31 6.54 25.49
C HIS A 182 12.11 7.63 24.43
N ILE A 183 12.50 8.87 24.73
CA ILE A 183 12.39 10.01 23.82
C ILE A 183 13.23 9.79 22.57
N THR A 184 14.48 9.34 22.75
CA THR A 184 15.42 9.18 21.64
C THR A 184 14.96 8.09 20.66
N HIS A 185 14.49 6.94 21.14
CA HIS A 185 13.95 5.92 20.23
C HIS A 185 12.62 6.35 19.60
N CYS A 186 11.78 7.14 20.29
CA CYS A 186 10.55 7.69 19.70
C CYS A 186 10.87 8.61 18.51
N ILE A 187 11.85 9.51 18.68
CA ILE A 187 12.34 10.38 17.60
C ILE A 187 12.87 9.54 16.45
N GLU A 188 13.64 8.50 16.72
CA GLU A 188 14.16 7.61 15.68
C GLU A 188 13.04 6.84 14.96
N HIS A 189 12.04 6.35 15.69
CA HIS A 189 10.88 5.68 15.13
C HIS A 189 10.08 6.60 14.20
N LEU A 190 9.87 7.86 14.62
CA LEU A 190 9.22 8.88 13.80
C LEU A 190 10.06 9.24 12.56
N ARG A 191 11.37 9.38 12.71
CA ARG A 191 12.28 9.66 11.58
C ARG A 191 12.22 8.55 10.53
N GLN A 192 12.29 7.29 10.96
CA GLN A 192 12.16 6.14 10.08
C GLN A 192 10.78 6.08 9.42
N SER A 193 9.71 6.39 10.16
CA SER A 193 8.34 6.44 9.64
C SER A 193 8.14 7.54 8.59
N ILE A 194 8.68 8.75 8.83
CA ILE A 194 8.63 9.87 7.89
C ILE A 194 9.36 9.50 6.60
N ILE A 195 10.54 8.89 6.67
CA ILE A 195 11.28 8.44 5.48
C ILE A 195 10.54 7.28 4.79
N CYS A 196 9.99 6.35 5.54
CA CYS A 196 9.26 5.21 4.98
C CYS A 196 7.99 5.66 4.24
N ALA A 197 7.26 6.63 4.79
CA ALA A 197 6.05 7.18 4.17
C ALA A 197 6.38 8.17 3.05
N SER A 198 7.47 8.94 3.20
CA SER A 198 7.98 9.96 2.26
C SER A 198 6.89 10.76 1.58
N ASP A 199 6.31 11.73 2.31
CA ASP A 199 5.31 12.61 1.72
C ASP A 199 5.93 13.53 0.64
N VAL A 200 5.64 13.20 -0.62
CA VAL A 200 6.10 13.94 -1.80
C VAL A 200 5.19 15.11 -2.18
N SER A 201 4.18 15.44 -1.35
CA SER A 201 3.34 16.61 -1.57
C SER A 201 4.19 17.87 -1.60
N THR A 202 3.79 18.81 -2.45
CA THR A 202 4.62 19.96 -2.79
C THR A 202 4.20 21.17 -1.95
N ILE A 203 5.07 21.59 -1.02
CA ILE A 203 4.96 22.91 -0.40
C ILE A 203 5.15 23.95 -1.50
N VAL A 204 4.41 25.05 -1.43
CA VAL A 204 4.48 26.12 -2.42
C VAL A 204 4.86 27.44 -1.77
N TRP A 205 5.34 28.38 -2.58
CA TRP A 205 5.74 29.71 -2.14
C TRP A 205 4.76 30.75 -2.66
N HIS A 206 4.66 31.87 -1.94
CA HIS A 206 3.89 33.03 -2.37
C HIS A 206 4.55 34.32 -1.87
N TRP A 207 4.29 35.43 -2.56
CA TRP A 207 4.66 36.75 -2.09
C TRP A 207 3.74 37.18 -0.95
N ASN A 208 4.33 37.50 0.21
CA ASN A 208 3.60 38.09 1.32
C ASN A 208 3.84 39.60 1.32
N SER A 209 2.81 40.37 0.98
CA SER A 209 2.91 41.83 0.87
C SER A 209 3.18 42.53 2.21
N GLU A 210 2.69 41.98 3.33
CA GLU A 210 2.89 42.57 4.66
C GLU A 210 4.35 42.45 5.12
N LYS A 211 4.97 41.31 4.83
CA LYS A 211 6.36 41.02 5.19
C LYS A 211 7.36 41.44 4.11
N ASN A 212 6.88 41.89 2.95
CA ASN A 212 7.69 42.26 1.79
C ASN A 212 8.69 41.17 1.39
N MET A 213 8.27 39.91 1.44
CA MET A 213 9.12 38.75 1.12
C MET A 213 8.30 37.56 0.63
N THR A 214 8.96 36.67 -0.12
CA THR A 214 8.39 35.37 -0.48
C THR A 214 8.48 34.41 0.69
N ILE A 215 7.38 33.76 1.06
CA ILE A 215 7.33 32.77 2.14
C ILE A 215 6.73 31.44 1.65
N GLY A 216 7.15 30.35 2.28
CA GLY A 216 6.54 29.04 2.09
C GLY A 216 5.14 28.97 2.70
N ARG A 217 4.26 28.21 2.06
CA ARG A 217 2.92 27.87 2.50
C ARG A 217 2.81 26.34 2.56
N SER A 218 2.80 25.80 3.77
CA SER A 218 2.66 24.36 4.02
C SER A 218 1.21 23.88 4.04
N GLY A 219 0.22 24.77 4.13
CA GLY A 219 -1.20 24.42 3.99
C GLY A 219 -1.57 24.08 2.55
N VAL A 220 -1.11 22.91 2.08
CA VAL A 220 -1.32 22.35 0.75
C VAL A 220 -2.07 21.00 0.84
N PRO A 221 -2.67 20.51 -0.24
CA PRO A 221 -3.28 19.17 -0.26
C PRO A 221 -2.22 18.06 -0.17
N HIS A 222 -2.55 16.97 0.54
CA HIS A 222 -1.72 15.77 0.68
C HIS A 222 -2.47 14.51 0.23
N THR A 223 -1.74 13.48 -0.17
CA THR A 223 -2.30 12.13 -0.40
C THR A 223 -2.04 11.28 0.83
N CYS A 224 -3.09 10.84 1.51
CA CYS A 224 -2.99 10.07 2.75
C CYS A 224 -3.71 8.73 2.65
N LYS A 225 -3.31 7.78 3.49
CA LYS A 225 -4.13 6.58 3.76
C LYS A 225 -5.41 7.02 4.48
N ASN A 226 -6.53 6.36 4.18
CA ASN A 226 -7.80 6.67 4.84
C ASN A 226 -7.74 6.21 6.31
N PHE A 227 -7.46 7.16 7.21
CA PHE A 227 -7.33 6.89 8.64
C PHE A 227 -8.64 6.45 9.29
N ASP A 228 -9.79 6.95 8.82
CA ASP A 228 -11.10 6.59 9.37
C ASP A 228 -11.37 5.10 9.16
N LYS A 229 -11.09 4.57 7.97
CA LYS A 229 -11.23 3.13 7.69
C LYS A 229 -10.29 2.27 8.51
N ILE A 230 -9.05 2.72 8.70
CA ILE A 230 -8.06 2.02 9.54
C ILE A 230 -8.55 2.01 11.00
N SER A 231 -9.07 3.15 11.47
CA SER A 231 -9.59 3.32 12.83
C SER A 231 -10.87 2.52 13.06
N GLU A 232 -11.75 2.45 12.07
CA GLU A 232 -12.95 1.62 12.11
C GLU A 232 -12.58 0.15 12.26
N TRP A 233 -11.66 -0.36 11.43
CA TRP A 233 -11.15 -1.72 11.56
C TRP A 233 -10.55 -1.99 12.95
N ALA A 234 -9.71 -1.08 13.46
CA ALA A 234 -9.06 -1.24 14.77
C ALA A 234 -10.04 -1.19 15.95
N ASN A 235 -11.20 -0.53 15.80
CA ASN A 235 -12.22 -0.41 16.83
C ASN A 235 -13.27 -1.53 16.80
N GLN A 236 -13.26 -2.40 15.78
CA GLN A 236 -14.13 -3.57 15.73
C GLN A 236 -13.86 -4.47 16.96
N PRO A 237 -14.91 -4.96 17.67
CA PRO A 237 -14.74 -5.79 18.87
C PRO A 237 -13.82 -7.00 18.68
N GLU A 238 -13.88 -7.62 17.50
CA GLU A 238 -13.07 -8.78 17.11
C GLU A 238 -11.58 -8.47 16.91
N ASN A 239 -11.22 -7.22 16.58
CA ASN A 239 -9.83 -6.80 16.35
C ASN A 239 -9.22 -6.08 17.56
N ARG A 240 -10.05 -5.70 18.54
CA ARG A 240 -9.61 -4.92 19.69
C ARG A 240 -9.01 -5.82 20.75
N PHE A 241 -7.78 -5.48 21.14
CA PHE A 241 -7.04 -6.16 22.20
C PHE A 241 -6.73 -5.18 23.34
N TYR A 242 -6.94 -5.59 24.59
CA TYR A 242 -6.60 -4.76 25.74
C TYR A 242 -5.37 -5.32 26.45
N TRP A 243 -4.44 -4.44 26.81
CA TRP A 243 -3.21 -4.82 27.53
C TRP A 243 -3.45 -5.57 28.83
N ARG A 244 -4.59 -5.33 29.49
CA ARG A 244 -4.98 -6.06 30.71
C ARG A 244 -5.30 -7.54 30.47
N ASP A 245 -5.62 -7.89 29.23
CA ASP A 245 -5.96 -9.26 28.83
C ASP A 245 -4.69 -10.03 28.38
N PHE A 246 -3.53 -9.36 28.36
CA PHE A 246 -2.24 -9.97 28.04
C PHE A 246 -1.37 -10.11 29.28
N ASP A 247 -1.18 -11.34 29.74
CA ASP A 247 -0.19 -11.61 30.77
C ASP A 247 1.21 -11.67 30.17
N LEU A 248 1.94 -10.55 30.29
CA LEU A 248 3.32 -10.39 29.82
C LEU A 248 4.32 -11.38 30.47
N TYR A 249 3.93 -12.03 31.57
CA TYR A 249 4.77 -12.93 32.33
C TYR A 249 4.47 -14.40 32.06
N VAL A 250 3.45 -14.69 31.25
CA VAL A 250 3.11 -16.05 30.82
C VAL A 250 3.71 -16.29 29.44
N ARG A 251 4.47 -17.40 29.32
CA ARG A 251 5.02 -17.81 28.03
C ARG A 251 3.86 -18.19 27.10
N PRO A 252 3.79 -17.63 25.88
CA PRO A 252 2.81 -18.06 24.89
C PRO A 252 2.99 -19.56 24.57
N PRO A 253 1.91 -20.29 24.25
CA PRO A 253 2.02 -21.64 23.71
C PRO A 253 2.90 -21.63 22.46
N GLY A 254 3.69 -22.68 22.27
CA GLY A 254 4.49 -22.84 21.05
C GLY A 254 3.62 -23.27 19.88
N ASP A 255 4.07 -23.01 18.66
CA ASP A 255 3.37 -23.43 17.43
C ASP A 255 3.34 -24.97 17.23
N ASP A 256 4.11 -25.70 18.04
CA ASP A 256 4.32 -27.16 17.96
C ASP A 256 3.69 -27.97 19.13
N GLU A 257 2.89 -27.33 20.00
CA GLU A 257 2.07 -27.99 21.04
C GLU A 257 0.59 -28.10 20.62
#